data_AF-A0A4S4K489-F1
#
_entry.id   AF-A0A4S4K489-F1
#
_cell.length_a   1.000
_cell.length_b   1.000
_cell.length_c   1.000
_cell.angle_alpha   90.00
_cell.angle_beta   90.00
_cell.angle_gamma   90.00
#
_symmetry.space_group_name_H-M   'P 1'
#
loop_
_entity.id
_entity.type
_entity.pdbx_description
1 polymer ?
#
loop_
_entity_poly.entity_id
_entity_poly.type
_entity_poly.pdbx_seq_one_letter_code
_entity_poly.pdbx_strand_id
1 'polypeptide(L)'
;MGIRTVFTDHSLFGFDDAASILTNKLLEATLRNVDAVICVSHTGRENTVLRSRLYPPTAYVIPSALVADQFKPAVQLPPTDTVTIVVISRLAYRKGIDLLVATAPKICAMFPQVRFIIGTH
;
A
#
# COMPACT_ATOMS: atom_id res chain seq x y z
N MET A 1 8.95 24.61 -21.13
CA MET A 1 10.26 23.93 -21.30
C MET A 1 10.21 22.75 -22.26
N GLY A 2 9.06 22.33 -22.81
CA GLY A 2 9.00 21.28 -23.85
C GLY A 2 9.43 19.88 -23.40
N ILE A 3 9.68 19.68 -22.10
CA ILE A 3 10.09 18.41 -21.51
C ILE A 3 8.83 17.63 -21.18
N ARG A 4 8.76 16.38 -21.66
CA ARG A 4 7.69 15.45 -21.27
C ARG A 4 7.94 14.94 -19.86
N THR A 5 6.92 15.01 -19.03
CA THR A 5 6.96 14.67 -17.61
C THR A 5 5.91 13.62 -17.28
N VAL A 6 6.28 12.70 -16.38
CA VAL A 6 5.39 11.65 -15.87
C VAL A 6 5.44 11.67 -14.36
N PHE A 7 4.28 11.65 -13.71
CA PHE A 7 4.15 11.55 -12.25
C PHE A 7 3.72 10.14 -11.84
N THR A 8 4.32 9.58 -10.80
CA THR A 8 3.97 8.26 -10.26
C THR A 8 3.32 8.41 -8.88
N ASP A 9 2.04 8.07 -8.75
CA ASP A 9 1.33 8.08 -7.47
C ASP A 9 1.27 6.68 -6.84
N HIS A 10 1.64 6.62 -5.57
CA HIS A 10 1.71 5.39 -4.76
C HIS A 10 0.79 5.44 -3.54
N SER A 11 0.08 6.54 -3.32
CA SER A 11 -0.64 6.79 -2.08
C SER A 11 -2.11 7.02 -2.30
N LEU A 12 -2.92 6.39 -1.44
CA LEU A 12 -4.30 6.79 -1.24
C LEU A 12 -4.36 7.91 -0.19
N PHE A 13 -5.15 8.95 -0.46
CA PHE A 13 -5.52 9.92 0.56
C PHE A 13 -7.04 10.09 0.62
N GLY A 14 -7.50 10.52 1.79
CA GLY A 14 -8.87 10.92 2.01
C GLY A 14 -9.19 12.28 1.40
N PHE A 15 -10.43 12.72 1.64
CA PHE A 15 -10.96 13.99 1.13
C PHE A 15 -11.31 14.98 2.25
N ASP A 16 -11.50 14.51 3.49
CA ASP A 16 -12.31 15.25 4.47
C ASP A 16 -11.49 15.90 5.60
N ASP A 17 -10.22 15.57 5.76
CA ASP A 17 -9.36 16.23 6.75
C ASP A 17 -8.57 17.41 6.14
N ALA A 18 -8.23 18.40 6.98
CA ALA A 18 -7.59 19.64 6.53
C ALA A 18 -6.25 19.41 5.82
N ALA A 19 -5.47 18.40 6.26
CA ALA A 19 -4.20 18.06 5.63
C ALA A 19 -4.44 17.41 4.26
N SER A 20 -5.45 16.55 4.13
CA SER A 20 -5.87 15.98 2.84
C SER A 20 -6.38 17.05 1.88
N ILE A 21 -7.17 18.02 2.33
CA ILE A 21 -7.64 19.14 1.49
C ILE A 21 -6.46 19.94 0.93
N LEU A 22 -5.50 20.32 1.79
CA LEU A 22 -4.31 21.05 1.37
C LEU A 22 -3.48 20.22 0.37
N THR A 23 -3.26 18.95 0.68
CA THR A 23 -2.48 18.04 -0.16
C THR A 23 -3.14 17.82 -1.52
N ASN A 24 -4.47 17.74 -1.59
CA ASN A 24 -5.21 17.59 -2.83
C ASN A 24 -5.10 18.83 -3.73
N LYS A 25 -5.14 20.04 -3.15
CA LYS A 25 -4.92 21.29 -3.91
C LYS A 25 -3.50 21.38 -4.46
N LEU A 26 -2.50 21.01 -3.64
CA LEU A 26 -1.11 20.95 -4.09
C LEU A 26 -0.92 19.92 -5.19
N LEU A 27 -1.58 18.77 -5.07
CA LEU A 27 -1.58 17.72 -6.09
C LEU A 27 -2.19 18.22 -7.41
N GLU A 28 -3.38 18.83 -7.38
CA GLU A 28 -4.01 19.42 -8.57
C GLU A 28 -3.08 20.44 -9.26
N ALA A 29 -2.45 21.33 -8.49
CA ALA A 29 -1.50 22.31 -9.03
C ALA A 29 -0.26 21.64 -9.66
N THR A 30 0.27 20.61 -9.00
CA THR A 30 1.46 19.88 -9.46
C THR A 30 1.17 19.11 -10.75
N LEU A 31 0.02 18.44 -10.84
CA LEU A 31 -0.32 17.58 -11.98
C LEU A 31 -0.82 18.36 -13.20
N ARG A 32 -1.11 19.66 -13.07
CA ARG A 32 -1.58 20.51 -14.17
C ARG A 32 -0.62 20.61 -15.35
N ASN A 33 0.68 20.43 -15.10
CA ASN A 33 1.74 20.54 -16.12
C ASN A 33 2.36 19.18 -16.48
N VAL A 34 1.74 18.07 -16.06
CA VAL A 34 2.25 16.72 -16.29
C VAL A 34 1.58 16.11 -17.52
N ASP A 35 2.34 15.42 -18.36
CA ASP A 35 1.82 14.81 -19.61
C ASP A 35 1.09 13.48 -19.35
N ALA A 36 1.53 12.72 -18.35
CA ALA A 36 0.90 11.47 -17.95
C ALA A 36 1.10 11.15 -16.46
N VAL A 37 0.14 10.43 -15.87
CA VAL A 37 0.22 9.95 -14.50
C VAL A 37 0.15 8.43 -14.48
N ILE A 38 0.97 7.80 -13.66
CA ILE A 38 0.96 6.36 -13.41
C ILE A 38 0.55 6.13 -11.96
N CYS A 39 -0.39 5.23 -11.73
CA CYS A 39 -0.79 4.80 -10.40
C CYS A 39 -0.53 3.30 -10.24
N VAL A 40 -0.21 2.87 -9.03
CA VAL A 40 0.14 1.46 -8.74
C VAL A 40 -1.04 0.50 -8.65
N SER A 41 -2.27 1.00 -8.75
CA SER A 41 -3.49 0.19 -8.77
C SER A 41 -4.64 0.94 -9.43
N HIS A 42 -5.68 0.21 -9.83
CA HIS A 42 -6.91 0.83 -10.35
C HIS A 42 -7.58 1.74 -9.32
N THR A 43 -7.66 1.30 -8.06
CA THR A 43 -8.18 2.14 -6.96
C THR A 43 -7.33 3.38 -6.73
N GLY A 44 -6.00 3.25 -6.81
CA GLY A 44 -5.08 4.38 -6.74
C GLY A 44 -5.36 5.39 -7.86
N ARG A 45 -5.49 4.90 -9.10
CA ARG A 45 -5.82 5.74 -10.26
C ARG A 45 -7.12 6.51 -10.07
N GLU A 46 -8.20 5.85 -9.64
CA GLU A 46 -9.49 6.50 -9.38
C GLU A 46 -9.36 7.58 -8.29
N ASN A 47 -8.67 7.27 -7.18
CA ASN A 47 -8.43 8.22 -6.11
C ASN A 47 -7.63 9.45 -6.59
N THR A 48 -6.53 9.23 -7.33
CA THR A 48 -5.69 10.31 -7.86
C THR A 48 -6.46 11.17 -8.85
N VAL A 49 -7.21 10.58 -9.78
CA VAL A 49 -8.04 11.31 -10.77
C VAL A 49 -9.05 12.20 -10.07
N LEU A 50 -9.75 11.68 -9.06
CA LEU A 50 -10.73 12.45 -8.29
C LEU A 50 -10.09 13.59 -7.49
N ARG A 51 -8.96 13.33 -6.82
CA ARG A 51 -8.28 14.31 -5.96
C ARG A 51 -7.62 15.45 -6.73
N SER A 52 -7.16 15.19 -7.95
CA SER A 52 -6.39 16.12 -8.77
C SER A 52 -7.16 16.69 -9.96
N ARG A 53 -8.40 16.24 -10.18
CA ARG A 53 -9.26 16.63 -11.32
C ARG A 53 -8.58 16.42 -12.68
N LEU A 54 -7.78 15.36 -12.77
CA LEU A 54 -7.08 14.98 -14.00
C LEU A 54 -8.05 14.54 -15.10
N TYR A 55 -7.64 14.77 -16.36
CA TYR A 55 -8.31 14.17 -17.51
C TYR A 55 -8.05 12.65 -17.50
N PRO A 56 -9.07 11.78 -17.32
CA PRO A 56 -8.84 10.36 -17.03
C PRO A 56 -7.98 9.58 -18.04
N PRO A 57 -8.02 9.87 -19.35
CA PRO A 57 -7.16 9.21 -20.34
C PRO A 57 -5.65 9.46 -20.18
N THR A 58 -5.23 10.48 -19.41
CA THR A 58 -3.80 10.72 -19.12
C THR A 58 -3.30 9.96 -17.89
N ALA A 59 -4.19 9.26 -17.18
CA ALA A 59 -3.84 8.43 -16.03
C ALA A 59 -3.83 6.94 -16.39
N TYR A 60 -2.75 6.24 -16.03
CA TYR A 60 -2.47 4.84 -16.35
C TYR A 60 -2.24 4.04 -15.08
N VAL A 61 -2.33 2.71 -15.18
CA VAL A 61 -2.02 1.79 -14.09
C VAL A 61 -0.81 0.95 -14.47
N ILE A 62 0.23 1.01 -13.64
CA ILE A 62 1.36 0.08 -13.69
C ILE A 62 1.57 -0.43 -12.26
N PRO A 63 1.14 -1.66 -11.95
CA PRO A 63 1.29 -2.21 -10.61
C PRO A 63 2.75 -2.25 -10.17
N SER A 64 3.00 -1.99 -8.89
CA SER A 64 4.31 -2.27 -8.30
C SER A 64 4.60 -3.76 -8.46
N ALA A 65 5.60 -4.08 -9.28
CA ALA A 65 6.02 -5.46 -9.51
C ALA A 65 7.02 -5.91 -8.44
N LEU A 66 6.95 -7.20 -8.12
CA LEU A 66 8.01 -7.92 -7.42
C LEU A 66 8.66 -8.89 -8.41
N VAL A 67 9.96 -9.14 -8.27
CA VAL A 67 10.65 -10.16 -9.08
C VAL A 67 10.38 -11.51 -8.46
N ALA A 68 9.39 -12.25 -8.95
CA ALA A 68 8.94 -13.52 -8.35
C ALA A 68 10.08 -14.54 -8.14
N ASP A 69 11.07 -14.55 -9.05
CA ASP A 69 12.26 -15.41 -8.93
C ASP A 69 13.14 -15.12 -7.71
N GLN A 70 13.02 -13.93 -7.10
CA GLN A 70 13.70 -13.60 -5.84
C GLN A 70 12.91 -14.08 -4.61
N PHE A 71 11.63 -14.43 -4.77
CA PHE A 71 10.74 -14.90 -3.69
C PHE A 71 10.55 -16.40 -3.77
N LYS A 72 11.64 -17.15 -3.63
CA LYS A 72 11.59 -18.62 -3.59
C LYS A 72 11.40 -19.10 -2.15
N PRO A 73 10.63 -20.18 -1.94
CA PRO A 73 10.54 -20.81 -0.63
C PRO A 73 11.93 -21.29 -0.17
N ALA A 74 12.10 -21.45 1.14
CA ALA A 74 13.33 -22.02 1.69
C ALA A 74 13.58 -23.41 1.10
N VAL A 75 14.85 -23.69 0.75
CA VAL A 75 15.27 -25.00 0.22
C VAL A 75 14.99 -26.11 1.23
N GLN A 76 15.15 -25.81 2.51
CA GLN A 76 14.76 -26.66 3.62
C GLN A 76 13.48 -26.12 4.24
N LEU A 77 12.41 -26.91 4.21
CA LEU A 77 11.14 -26.55 4.83
C LEU A 77 11.30 -26.56 6.37
N PRO A 78 10.75 -25.55 7.07
CA PRO A 78 10.71 -25.56 8.52
C PRO A 78 9.76 -26.67 9.03
N PRO A 79 9.90 -27.09 10.31
CA PRO A 79 9.03 -28.09 10.92
C PRO A 79 7.54 -27.71 10.81
N THR A 80 6.68 -28.68 10.53
CA THR A 80 5.22 -28.47 10.33
C THR A 80 4.41 -28.56 11.62
N ASP A 81 5.05 -28.88 12.75
CA ASP A 81 4.39 -29.06 14.05
C ASP A 81 3.80 -27.76 14.61
N THR A 82 4.24 -26.61 14.08
CA THR A 82 3.79 -25.29 14.50
C THR A 82 3.40 -24.45 13.28
N VAL A 83 2.20 -23.89 13.31
CA VAL A 83 1.75 -22.92 12.30
C VAL A 83 2.26 -21.54 12.69
N THR A 84 3.12 -20.96 11.86
CA THR A 84 3.69 -19.62 12.13
C THR A 84 2.99 -18.58 11.26
N ILE A 85 2.26 -17.65 11.89
CA ILE A 85 1.67 -16.49 11.22
C ILE A 85 2.68 -15.34 11.30
N VAL A 86 3.22 -14.92 10.16
CA VAL A 86 4.22 -13.84 10.07
C VAL A 86 3.54 -12.55 9.62
N VAL A 87 3.70 -11.48 10.40
CA VAL A 87 3.20 -10.14 10.06
C VAL A 87 4.38 -9.18 9.97
N ILE A 88 4.63 -8.64 8.77
CA ILE A 88 5.68 -7.66 8.51
C ILE A 88 5.03 -6.35 8.08
N SER A 89 5.03 -5.35 8.97
CA SER A 89 4.41 -4.05 8.68
C SER A 89 4.93 -2.96 9.61
N ARG A 90 4.86 -1.69 9.18
CA ARG A 90 5.00 -0.55 10.08
C ARG A 90 3.94 -0.62 11.18
N LEU A 91 4.36 -0.47 12.44
CA LEU A 91 3.46 -0.34 13.59
C LEU A 91 2.82 1.05 13.61
N ALA A 92 1.84 1.26 12.73
CA ALA A 92 1.07 2.49 12.64
C ALA A 92 -0.43 2.17 12.71
N TYR A 93 -1.20 2.97 13.45
CA TYR A 93 -2.63 2.75 13.65
C TYR A 93 -3.40 2.54 12.33
N ARG A 94 -3.11 3.37 11.31
CA ARG A 94 -3.68 3.27 9.96
C ARG A 94 -3.36 1.97 9.19
N LYS A 95 -2.55 1.08 9.76
CA LYS A 95 -2.19 -0.22 9.17
C LYS A 95 -2.95 -1.39 9.81
N GLY A 96 -3.94 -1.12 10.66
CA GLY A 96 -4.80 -2.16 11.24
C GLY A 96 -4.10 -2.99 12.31
N ILE A 97 -3.07 -2.44 12.96
CA ILE A 97 -2.29 -3.13 14.00
C ILE A 97 -3.12 -3.38 15.27
N ASP A 98 -4.12 -2.54 15.51
CA ASP A 98 -5.12 -2.68 16.57
C ASP A 98 -5.88 -4.01 16.45
N LEU A 99 -6.26 -4.39 15.23
CA LEU A 99 -6.89 -5.68 14.98
C LEU A 99 -5.94 -6.83 15.29
N LEU A 100 -4.66 -6.73 14.91
CA LEU A 100 -3.67 -7.75 15.23
C LEU A 100 -3.52 -7.94 16.75
N VAL A 101 -3.41 -6.84 17.49
CA VAL A 101 -3.31 -6.86 18.96
C VAL A 101 -4.54 -7.50 19.58
N ALA A 102 -5.74 -7.23 19.05
CA ALA A 102 -6.99 -7.78 19.56
C ALA A 102 -7.21 -9.27 19.19
N THR A 103 -6.64 -9.75 18.09
CA THR A 103 -6.92 -11.09 17.53
C THR A 103 -5.83 -12.11 17.82
N ALA A 104 -4.55 -11.74 17.76
CA ALA A 104 -3.43 -12.67 17.92
C ALA A 104 -3.49 -13.46 19.25
N PRO A 105 -3.75 -12.84 20.43
CA PRO A 105 -3.84 -13.59 21.69
C PRO A 105 -4.99 -14.61 21.70
N LYS A 106 -6.13 -14.25 21.09
CA LYS A 106 -7.30 -15.14 21.00
C LYS A 106 -7.01 -16.36 20.12
N ILE A 107 -6.32 -16.14 19.00
CA ILE A 107 -5.91 -17.21 18.09
C ILE A 107 -4.92 -18.15 18.80
N CYS A 108 -3.90 -17.63 19.48
CA CYS A 108 -2.95 -18.44 20.24
C CYS A 108 -3.63 -19.25 21.36
N ALA A 109 -4.65 -18.69 22.02
CA ALA A 109 -5.41 -19.39 23.04
C ALA A 109 -6.29 -20.52 22.46
N MET A 110 -6.86 -20.32 21.27
CA MET A 110 -7.68 -21.32 20.58
C MET A 110 -6.85 -22.43 19.93
N PHE A 111 -5.63 -22.11 19.48
CA PHE A 111 -4.76 -23.01 18.72
C PHE A 111 -3.34 -23.00 19.33
N PRO A 112 -3.05 -23.90 20.29
CA PRO A 112 -1.76 -23.93 20.98
C PRO A 112 -0.55 -24.17 20.04
N GLN A 113 -0.78 -24.74 18.86
CA GLN A 113 0.22 -24.96 17.81
C GLN A 113 0.47 -23.73 16.93
N VAL A 114 -0.25 -22.62 17.14
CA VAL A 114 -0.08 -21.38 16.38
C VAL A 114 0.84 -20.42 17.12
N ARG A 115 1.78 -19.80 16.40
CA ARG A 115 2.59 -18.69 16.90
C ARG A 115 2.58 -17.52 15.94
N PHE A 116 2.74 -16.31 16.47
CA PHE A 116 2.91 -15.09 15.68
C PHE A 116 4.36 -14.63 15.71
N ILE A 117 4.87 -14.20 14.54
CA ILE A 117 6.12 -13.44 14.42
C ILE A 117 5.75 -12.07 13.87
N ILE A 118 6.08 -11.01 14.61
CA ILE A 118 5.76 -9.63 14.22
C ILE A 118 7.08 -8.90 13.94
N GLY A 119 7.29 -8.54 12.68
CA GLY A 119 8.41 -7.71 12.23
C GLY A 119 7.94 -6.31 11.87
N THR A 120 8.70 -5.30 12.28
CA THR A 120 8.48 -3.90 11.88
C THR A 120 9.62 -3.43 10.99
N HIS A 121 9.30 -2.66 9.94
CA HIS A 121 10.26 -2.03 9.03
C HIS A 121 9.84 -0.58 8.77
#